data_AF-A0A3D0M9I5-F1
#
_entry.id   AF-A0A3D0M9I5-F1
#
_cell.length_a   1.000
_cell.length_b   1.000
_cell.length_c   1.000
_cell.angle_alpha   90.00
_cell.angle_beta   90.00
_cell.angle_gamma   90.00
#
_symmetry.space_group_name_H-M   'P 1'
#
loop_
_entity.id
_entity.type
_entity.pdbx_description
1 polymer ?
#
loop_
_entity_poly.entity_id
_entity_poly.type
_entity_poly.pdbx_seq_one_letter_code
_entity_poly.pdbx_strand_id
1 'polypeptide(L)'
;MISQKMQDLAKNGSAIRAMFEEGKKMAAQFGKDNVYDFSLGNPCTPTPDSVRTAAIDLLNNTDTLTLHGYMSNAGYEDVREAVAKSINSRFGMDYTAANLVMCVGAGGALNVALKTVINRGDEIVLQAPYFGEYNNYINNFDGVRVVAEPNYDDFSLNLPDIEKKIGPKTKAVIINSPNNPTGAVYSEEQIKELADLLDR
;
A
#
# COMPACT_ATOMS: atom_id res chain seq x y z
N MET A 1 -24.13 -0.87 19.65
CA MET A 1 -24.24 -2.02 18.71
C MET A 1 -23.05 -1.95 17.76
N ILE A 2 -22.28 -3.04 17.61
CA ILE A 2 -21.14 -3.15 16.69
C ILE A 2 -21.50 -4.18 15.61
N SER A 3 -21.19 -3.93 14.34
CA SER A 3 -21.49 -4.88 13.25
C SER A 3 -20.71 -6.20 13.44
N GLN A 4 -21.30 -7.34 13.04
CA GLN A 4 -20.66 -8.65 13.20
C GLN A 4 -19.27 -8.70 12.53
N LYS A 5 -19.15 -8.14 11.33
CA LYS A 5 -17.88 -8.02 10.58
C LYS A 5 -16.81 -7.31 11.40
N MET A 6 -17.16 -6.22 12.11
CA MET A 6 -16.22 -5.49 12.96
C MET A 6 -15.94 -6.19 14.29
N GLN A 7 -16.88 -6.96 14.83
CA GLN A 7 -16.63 -7.78 16.03
C GLN A 7 -15.54 -8.83 15.75
N ASP A 8 -15.60 -9.49 14.59
CA ASP A 8 -14.63 -10.52 14.22
C ASP A 8 -13.25 -9.92 13.90
N LEU A 9 -13.19 -8.79 13.20
CA LEU A 9 -11.94 -8.05 12.97
C LEU A 9 -11.32 -7.53 14.27
N ALA A 10 -12.12 -7.04 15.21
CA ALA A 10 -11.63 -6.56 16.50
C ALA A 10 -11.06 -7.69 17.37
N LYS A 11 -11.63 -8.90 17.30
CA LYS A 11 -11.11 -10.08 18.00
C LYS A 11 -9.79 -10.57 17.40
N ASN A 12 -9.65 -10.51 16.08
CA ASN A 12 -8.47 -11.00 15.35
C ASN A 12 -7.42 -9.89 15.16
N GLY A 13 -7.02 -9.26 16.27
CA GLY A 13 -6.02 -8.19 16.27
C GLY A 13 -4.68 -8.61 15.66
N SER A 14 -3.89 -7.63 15.23
CA SER A 14 -2.59 -7.88 14.59
C SER A 14 -1.61 -8.59 15.52
N ALA A 15 -1.15 -9.78 15.12
CA ALA A 15 -0.10 -10.52 15.81
C ALA A 15 1.21 -9.71 15.88
N ILE A 16 1.54 -8.96 14.82
CA ILE A 16 2.69 -8.05 14.79
C ILE A 16 2.57 -7.01 15.91
N ARG A 17 1.39 -6.41 16.07
CA ARG A 17 1.15 -5.42 17.12
C ARG A 17 1.22 -6.03 18.51
N ALA A 18 0.72 -7.26 18.69
CA ALA A 18 0.84 -7.99 19.94
C ALA A 18 2.31 -8.26 20.30
N MET A 19 3.13 -8.68 19.34
CA MET A 19 4.58 -8.86 19.55
C MET A 19 5.29 -7.55 19.89
N PHE A 20 4.97 -6.45 19.19
CA PHE A 20 5.53 -5.14 19.49
C PHE A 20 5.22 -4.67 20.92
N GLU A 21 3.97 -4.82 21.36
CA GLU A 21 3.60 -4.46 22.75
C GLU A 21 4.26 -5.37 23.78
N GLU A 22 4.48 -6.65 23.45
CA GLU A 22 5.23 -7.56 24.31
C GLU A 22 6.72 -7.16 24.40
N GLY A 23 7.33 -6.79 23.26
CA GLY A 23 8.69 -6.26 23.22
C GLY A 23 8.87 -5.04 24.11
N LYS A 24 7.87 -4.14 24.17
CA LYS A 24 7.88 -3.00 25.10
C LYS A 24 7.85 -3.42 26.58
N LYS A 25 7.07 -4.43 26.95
CA LYS A 25 7.05 -4.96 28.33
C LYS A 25 8.40 -5.58 28.68
N MET A 26 8.96 -6.38 27.77
CA MET A 26 10.28 -6.98 27.94
C MET A 26 11.37 -5.92 28.09
N ALA A 27 11.31 -4.84 27.29
CA ALA A 27 12.29 -3.75 27.37
C ALA A 27 12.23 -3.01 28.72
N ALA A 28 11.03 -2.88 29.31
CA ALA A 28 10.86 -2.31 30.64
C ALA A 28 11.42 -3.22 31.76
N GLN A 29 11.37 -4.55 31.57
CA GLN A 29 11.85 -5.52 32.56
C GLN A 29 13.37 -5.79 32.45
N PHE A 30 13.87 -5.94 31.23
CA PHE A 30 15.24 -6.40 30.96
C PHE A 30 16.16 -5.30 30.42
N GLY A 31 15.63 -4.10 30.16
CA GLY A 31 16.34 -3.01 29.51
C GLY A 31 16.22 -3.08 27.99
N LYS A 32 16.05 -1.91 27.35
CA LYS A 32 15.85 -1.79 25.89
C LYS A 32 16.96 -2.45 25.07
N ASP A 33 18.20 -2.34 25.53
CA ASP A 33 19.38 -2.88 24.80
C ASP A 33 19.43 -4.42 24.82
N ASN A 34 18.62 -5.08 25.66
CA ASN A 34 18.52 -6.54 25.75
C ASN A 34 17.29 -7.11 25.02
N VAL A 35 16.56 -6.28 24.27
CA VAL A 35 15.38 -6.69 23.51
C VAL A 35 15.55 -6.37 22.04
N TYR A 36 15.68 -7.42 21.24
CA TYR A 36 15.89 -7.34 19.79
C TYR A 36 14.55 -7.44 19.06
N ASP A 37 13.80 -6.34 19.00
CA ASP A 37 12.49 -6.28 18.36
C ASP A 37 12.60 -6.03 16.84
N PHE A 38 12.23 -7.04 16.05
CA PHE A 38 12.15 -6.98 14.59
C PHE A 38 10.71 -7.09 14.07
N SER A 39 9.71 -6.81 14.91
CA SER A 39 8.30 -7.02 14.58
C SER A 39 7.71 -5.91 13.69
N LEU A 40 7.87 -4.65 14.09
CA LEU A 40 7.15 -3.52 13.48
C LEU A 40 7.98 -2.83 12.39
N GLY A 41 7.46 -2.81 11.17
CA GLY A 41 8.12 -2.21 10.00
C GLY A 41 7.95 -0.68 9.85
N ASN A 42 7.99 0.08 10.95
CA ASN A 42 7.95 1.54 10.84
C ASN A 42 9.25 2.08 10.19
N PRO A 43 9.18 3.14 9.37
CA PRO A 43 10.39 3.81 8.89
C PRO A 43 11.29 4.23 10.06
N CYS A 44 12.59 3.92 9.96
CA CYS A 44 13.58 4.22 10.98
C CYS A 44 14.52 5.39 10.62
N THR A 45 14.39 5.93 9.40
CA THR A 45 15.15 7.11 8.96
C THR A 45 14.36 8.40 9.23
N PRO A 46 15.02 9.46 9.73
CA PRO A 46 14.35 10.75 9.92
C PRO A 46 13.93 11.33 8.57
N THR A 47 12.81 12.05 8.58
CA THR A 47 12.37 12.83 7.42
C THR A 47 13.41 13.89 7.07
N PRO A 48 13.68 14.17 5.77
CA PRO A 48 14.60 15.24 5.38
C PRO A 48 14.19 16.61 5.94
N ASP A 49 15.16 17.41 6.37
CA ASP A 49 14.92 18.75 6.97
C ASP A 49 14.13 19.69 6.05
N SER A 50 14.25 19.53 4.73
CA SER A 50 13.48 20.30 3.76
C SER A 50 11.97 20.19 3.96
N VAL A 51 11.46 19.03 4.41
CA VAL A 51 10.04 18.84 4.70
C VAL A 51 9.61 19.67 5.89
N ARG A 52 10.41 19.65 6.97
CA ARG A 52 10.17 20.47 8.16
C ARG A 52 10.20 21.96 7.81
N THR A 53 11.23 22.38 7.07
CA THR A 53 11.39 23.77 6.65
C THR A 53 10.20 24.25 5.80
N ALA A 54 9.76 23.45 4.82
CA ALA A 54 8.60 23.78 4.00
C ALA A 54 7.30 23.88 4.82
N ALA A 55 7.09 22.96 5.77
CA ALA A 55 5.91 23.01 6.63
C ALA A 55 5.89 24.26 7.52
N ILE A 56 7.05 24.63 8.10
CA ILE A 56 7.18 25.85 8.93
C ILE A 56 6.96 27.10 8.09
N ASP A 57 7.53 27.14 6.88
CA ASP A 57 7.36 28.26 5.95
C ASP A 57 5.89 28.47 5.60
N LEU A 58 5.17 27.41 5.22
CA LEU A 58 3.74 27.48 4.94
C LEU A 58 2.94 27.98 6.14
N LEU A 59 3.22 27.48 7.35
CA LEU A 59 2.54 27.89 8.58
C LEU A 59 2.77 29.37 8.93
N ASN A 60 3.93 29.93 8.60
CA ASN A 60 4.27 31.31 8.93
C ASN A 60 3.82 32.29 7.84
N ASN A 61 3.83 31.87 6.57
CA ASN A 61 3.74 32.78 5.42
C ASN A 61 2.51 32.57 4.54
N THR A 62 1.65 31.59 4.83
CA THR A 62 0.40 31.35 4.08
C THR A 62 -0.80 31.85 4.87
N ASP A 63 -1.76 32.47 4.19
CA ASP A 63 -3.05 32.80 4.77
C ASP A 63 -3.73 31.55 5.38
N THR A 64 -4.19 31.65 6.62
CA THR A 64 -4.69 30.49 7.38
C THR A 64 -5.97 29.88 6.80
N LEU A 65 -6.84 30.69 6.18
CA LEU A 65 -8.06 30.20 5.54
C LEU A 65 -7.73 29.40 4.28
N THR A 66 -6.68 29.82 3.56
CA THR A 66 -6.16 29.09 2.41
C THR A 66 -5.44 27.81 2.84
N LEU A 67 -4.53 27.89 3.82
CA LEU A 67 -3.71 26.75 4.26
C LEU A 67 -4.53 25.60 4.85
N HIS A 68 -5.56 25.93 5.63
CA HIS A 68 -6.41 24.94 6.32
C HIS A 68 -7.76 24.73 5.63
N GLY A 69 -7.98 25.39 4.49
CA GLY A 69 -9.19 25.28 3.68
C GLY A 69 -9.29 23.95 2.94
N TYR A 70 -10.46 23.70 2.36
CA TYR A 70 -10.65 22.55 1.48
C TYR A 70 -9.91 22.73 0.16
N MET A 71 -9.39 21.61 -0.34
CA MET A 71 -8.86 21.47 -1.69
C MET A 71 -9.87 20.77 -2.61
N SER A 72 -9.58 20.74 -3.92
CA SER A 72 -10.28 19.86 -4.85
C SER A 72 -10.22 18.40 -4.37
N ASN A 73 -11.24 17.59 -4.68
CA ASN A 73 -11.26 16.17 -4.31
C ASN A 73 -10.04 15.39 -4.83
N ALA A 74 -9.48 15.81 -5.97
CA ALA A 74 -8.28 15.19 -6.52
C ALA A 74 -6.98 15.67 -5.85
N GLY A 75 -7.04 16.69 -5.00
CA GLY A 75 -5.91 17.39 -4.43
C GLY A 75 -5.60 18.72 -5.13
N TYR A 76 -4.72 19.51 -4.52
CA TYR A 76 -4.22 20.75 -5.10
C TYR A 76 -3.61 20.52 -6.49
N GLU A 77 -3.89 21.43 -7.43
CA GLU A 77 -3.50 21.29 -8.83
C GLU A 77 -1.99 21.40 -9.03
N ASP A 78 -1.37 22.41 -8.43
CA ASP A 78 0.08 22.62 -8.43
C ASP A 78 0.86 21.43 -7.84
N VAL A 79 0.33 20.79 -6.78
CA VAL A 79 0.90 19.57 -6.20
C VAL A 79 0.84 18.42 -7.21
N ARG A 80 -0.30 18.22 -7.88
CA ARG A 80 -0.45 17.17 -8.90
C ARG A 80 0.48 17.42 -10.10
N GLU A 81 0.59 18.66 -10.57
CA GLU A 81 1.54 19.03 -11.63
C GLU A 81 2.98 18.75 -11.24
N ALA A 82 3.38 19.11 -10.01
CA ALA A 82 4.73 18.85 -9.51
C ALA A 82 5.04 17.35 -9.43
N VAL A 83 4.08 16.54 -8.97
CA VAL A 83 4.22 15.07 -8.94
C VAL A 83 4.32 14.50 -10.35
N ALA A 84 3.46 14.93 -11.29
CA ALA A 84 3.52 14.51 -12.69
C ALA A 84 4.89 14.81 -13.31
N LYS A 85 5.38 16.05 -13.16
CA LYS A 85 6.69 16.47 -13.64
C LYS A 85 7.82 15.59 -13.07
N SER A 86 7.79 15.30 -11.77
CA SER A 86 8.80 14.46 -11.11
C SER A 86 8.79 13.02 -11.63
N ILE A 87 7.60 12.43 -11.86
CA ILE A 87 7.49 11.06 -12.40
C ILE A 87 7.97 11.04 -13.85
N ASN A 88 7.54 11.99 -14.67
CA ASN A 88 7.91 12.09 -16.08
C ASN A 88 9.43 12.26 -16.23
N SER A 89 10.07 13.12 -15.43
CA SER A 89 11.53 13.32 -15.50
C SER A 89 12.35 12.11 -15.09
N ARG A 90 11.83 11.27 -14.18
CA ARG A 90 12.56 10.10 -13.64
C ARG A 90 12.40 8.86 -14.52
N PHE A 91 11.25 8.72 -15.16
CA PHE A 91 10.85 7.48 -15.82
C PHE A 91 10.50 7.66 -17.31
N GLY A 92 10.61 8.87 -17.87
CA GLY A 92 10.30 9.14 -19.28
C GLY A 92 8.81 9.00 -19.63
N MET A 93 7.93 9.28 -18.67
CA MET A 93 6.47 9.17 -18.83
C MET A 93 5.84 10.49 -19.30
N ASP A 94 4.55 10.45 -19.64
CA ASP A 94 3.76 11.61 -20.09
C ASP A 94 2.47 11.81 -19.26
N TYR A 95 2.61 11.79 -17.93
CA TYR A 95 1.50 12.06 -17.02
C TYR A 95 1.21 13.56 -16.93
N THR A 96 -0.06 13.89 -16.77
CA THR A 96 -0.56 15.24 -16.47
C THR A 96 -1.20 15.25 -15.07
N ALA A 97 -1.54 16.44 -14.56
CA ALA A 97 -2.28 16.56 -13.30
C ALA A 97 -3.62 15.80 -13.33
N ALA A 98 -4.24 15.64 -14.51
CA ALA A 98 -5.49 14.90 -14.68
C ALA A 98 -5.34 13.38 -14.45
N ASN A 99 -4.12 12.84 -14.53
CA ASN A 99 -3.85 11.44 -14.26
C ASN A 99 -3.65 11.13 -12.76
N LEU A 100 -3.62 12.15 -11.90
CA LEU A 100 -3.23 12.01 -10.49
C LEU A 100 -4.35 12.38 -9.53
N VAL A 101 -4.47 11.58 -8.46
CA VAL A 101 -5.38 11.83 -7.34
C VAL A 101 -4.58 11.71 -6.05
N MET A 102 -4.50 12.81 -5.30
CA MET A 102 -3.83 12.83 -4.00
C MET A 102 -4.68 12.08 -2.98
N CYS A 103 -4.06 11.12 -2.29
CA CYS A 103 -4.72 10.26 -1.32
C CYS A 103 -4.07 10.39 0.06
N VAL A 104 -4.80 9.99 1.11
CA VAL A 104 -4.28 9.92 2.48
C VAL A 104 -3.47 8.63 2.66
N GLY A 105 -2.23 8.65 2.16
CA GLY A 105 -1.30 7.52 2.18
C GLY A 105 -1.72 6.35 1.27
N ALA A 106 -0.86 5.32 1.21
CA ALA A 106 -1.07 4.15 0.35
C ALA A 106 -2.33 3.35 0.73
N GLY A 107 -2.69 3.28 2.02
CA GLY A 107 -3.92 2.62 2.46
C GLY A 107 -5.17 3.32 1.92
N GLY A 108 -5.20 4.67 1.92
CA GLY A 108 -6.27 5.43 1.30
C GLY A 108 -6.32 5.23 -0.22
N ALA A 109 -5.16 5.30 -0.88
CA ALA A 109 -5.05 5.11 -2.33
C ALA A 109 -5.55 3.72 -2.78
N LEU A 110 -5.15 2.65 -2.09
CA LEU A 110 -5.59 1.29 -2.38
C LEU A 110 -7.09 1.11 -2.16
N ASN A 111 -7.66 1.68 -1.11
CA ASN A 111 -9.11 1.61 -0.90
C ASN A 111 -9.87 2.37 -2.00
N VAL A 112 -9.38 3.53 -2.44
CA VAL A 112 -9.98 4.27 -3.57
C VAL A 112 -9.91 3.44 -4.85
N ALA A 113 -8.72 2.93 -5.20
CA ALA A 113 -8.51 2.14 -6.41
C ALA A 113 -9.32 0.83 -6.42
N LEU A 114 -9.38 0.10 -5.31
CA LEU A 114 -10.17 -1.13 -5.24
C LEU A 114 -11.67 -0.85 -5.31
N LYS A 115 -12.14 0.25 -4.69
CA LYS A 115 -13.54 0.67 -4.77
C LYS A 115 -13.99 0.97 -6.19
N THR A 116 -13.10 1.39 -7.10
CA THR A 116 -13.48 1.69 -8.48
C THR A 116 -13.65 0.45 -9.34
N VAL A 117 -13.09 -0.70 -8.95
CA VAL A 117 -13.08 -1.92 -9.78
C VAL A 117 -13.81 -3.12 -9.17
N ILE A 118 -14.00 -3.18 -7.85
CA ILE A 118 -14.61 -4.31 -7.15
C ILE A 118 -16.12 -4.14 -7.01
N ASN A 119 -16.87 -5.15 -7.46
CA ASN A 119 -18.22 -5.44 -6.97
C ASN A 119 -18.21 -6.62 -6.00
N ARG A 120 -19.33 -6.82 -5.31
CA ARG A 120 -19.52 -7.95 -4.39
C ARG A 120 -19.25 -9.28 -5.11
N GLY A 121 -18.32 -10.06 -4.58
CA GLY A 121 -17.96 -11.37 -5.11
C GLY A 121 -16.97 -11.36 -6.26
N ASP A 122 -16.49 -10.19 -6.70
CA ASP A 122 -15.38 -10.08 -7.65
C ASP A 122 -14.07 -10.52 -7.01
N GLU A 123 -13.18 -11.09 -7.82
CA GLU A 123 -11.93 -11.71 -7.36
C GLU A 123 -10.73 -10.80 -7.57
N ILE A 124 -9.85 -10.74 -6.58
CA ILE A 124 -8.57 -10.03 -6.63
C ILE A 124 -7.45 -11.02 -6.38
N VAL A 125 -6.56 -11.16 -7.36
CA VAL A 125 -5.42 -12.08 -7.27
C VAL A 125 -4.28 -11.39 -6.51
N LEU A 126 -3.71 -12.11 -5.55
CA LEU A 126 -2.56 -11.68 -4.75
C LEU A 126 -1.41 -12.66 -4.97
N GLN A 127 -0.19 -12.17 -5.16
CA GLN A 127 1.02 -12.99 -5.14
C GLN A 127 1.49 -13.19 -3.69
N ALA A 128 1.50 -14.43 -3.20
CA ALA A 128 2.09 -14.71 -1.89
C ALA A 128 3.63 -14.67 -1.91
N PRO A 129 4.26 -14.35 -0.76
CA PRO A 129 3.65 -13.70 0.39
C PRO A 129 3.38 -12.21 0.09
N TYR A 130 2.39 -11.62 0.76
CA TYR A 130 1.92 -10.27 0.49
C TYR A 130 1.63 -9.49 1.77
N PHE A 131 1.48 -8.17 1.64
CA PHE A 131 1.10 -7.29 2.73
C PHE A 131 -0.31 -7.59 3.26
N GLY A 132 -0.39 -8.04 4.53
CA GLY A 132 -1.61 -8.61 5.10
C GLY A 132 -2.87 -7.74 5.03
N GLU A 133 -2.76 -6.41 5.03
CA GLU A 133 -3.92 -5.51 4.94
C GLU A 133 -4.64 -5.55 3.59
N TYR A 134 -4.05 -6.11 2.53
CA TYR A 134 -4.79 -6.35 1.28
C TYR A 134 -6.06 -7.18 1.54
N ASN A 135 -6.02 -8.11 2.51
CA ASN A 135 -7.20 -8.84 2.95
C ASN A 135 -8.35 -7.92 3.37
N ASN A 136 -8.04 -6.89 4.18
CA ASN A 136 -9.04 -5.97 4.69
C ASN A 136 -9.51 -5.03 3.59
N TYR A 137 -8.60 -4.53 2.74
CA TYR A 137 -8.97 -3.61 1.66
C TYR A 137 -9.88 -4.27 0.61
N ILE A 138 -9.62 -5.54 0.26
CA ILE A 138 -10.51 -6.30 -0.63
C ILE A 138 -11.86 -6.57 0.07
N ASN A 139 -11.82 -7.01 1.32
CA ASN A 139 -13.02 -7.33 2.09
C ASN A 139 -13.90 -6.09 2.35
N ASN A 140 -13.34 -4.88 2.43
CA ASN A 140 -14.10 -3.63 2.59
C ASN A 140 -15.16 -3.43 1.48
N PHE A 141 -14.94 -4.02 0.30
CA PHE A 141 -15.83 -3.93 -0.86
C PHE A 141 -16.48 -5.29 -1.19
N ASP A 142 -16.49 -6.22 -0.23
CA ASP A 142 -17.00 -7.59 -0.38
C ASP A 142 -16.37 -8.36 -1.56
N GLY A 143 -15.12 -8.03 -1.91
CA GLY A 143 -14.33 -8.79 -2.87
C GLY A 143 -13.81 -10.11 -2.26
N VAL A 144 -13.40 -11.01 -3.14
CA VAL A 144 -12.84 -12.32 -2.81
C VAL A 144 -11.35 -12.30 -3.13
N ARG A 145 -10.52 -12.60 -2.15
CA ARG A 145 -9.08 -12.79 -2.40
C ARG A 145 -8.85 -14.16 -3.06
N VAL A 146 -8.01 -14.18 -4.09
CA VAL A 146 -7.48 -15.41 -4.67
C VAL A 146 -5.96 -15.32 -4.56
N VAL A 147 -5.33 -16.31 -3.94
CA VAL A 147 -3.89 -16.23 -3.63
C VAL A 147 -3.13 -17.18 -4.56
N ALA A 148 -2.18 -16.62 -5.31
CA ALA A 148 -1.18 -17.35 -6.06
C ALA A 148 -0.01 -17.72 -5.13
N GLU A 149 0.51 -18.93 -5.29
CA GLU A 149 1.64 -19.46 -4.52
C GLU A 149 2.93 -18.68 -4.81
N PRO A 150 3.83 -18.51 -3.82
CA PRO A 150 5.14 -17.89 -4.05
C PRO A 150 5.97 -18.68 -5.07
N ASN A 151 6.90 -18.01 -5.74
CA ASN A 151 8.10 -18.70 -6.17
C ASN A 151 8.92 -19.03 -4.92
N TYR A 152 9.03 -20.32 -4.59
CA TYR A 152 9.68 -20.78 -3.36
C TYR A 152 11.21 -20.64 -3.39
N ASP A 153 11.81 -20.42 -4.56
CA ASP A 153 13.26 -20.28 -4.70
C ASP A 153 13.73 -18.86 -4.38
N ASP A 154 13.01 -17.83 -4.85
CA ASP A 154 13.46 -16.44 -4.79
C ASP A 154 12.35 -15.40 -4.49
N PHE A 155 11.11 -15.83 -4.27
CA PHE A 155 9.93 -14.98 -4.06
C PHE A 155 9.61 -14.02 -5.21
N SER A 156 10.11 -14.30 -6.41
CA SER A 156 9.69 -13.61 -7.62
C SER A 156 8.26 -14.01 -8.04
N LEU A 157 7.73 -13.38 -9.10
CA LEU A 157 6.37 -13.65 -9.57
C LEU A 157 6.22 -15.09 -10.03
N ASN A 158 5.23 -15.81 -9.52
CA ASN A 158 4.87 -17.15 -9.99
C ASN A 158 3.82 -17.05 -11.10
N LEU A 159 4.24 -16.60 -12.29
CA LEU A 159 3.34 -16.36 -13.42
C LEU A 159 2.48 -17.58 -13.80
N PRO A 160 3.01 -18.82 -13.82
CA PRO A 160 2.19 -20.00 -14.10
C PRO A 160 1.08 -20.26 -13.07
N ASP A 161 1.30 -19.91 -11.80
CA ASP A 161 0.24 -20.03 -10.80
C ASP A 161 -0.73 -18.85 -10.84
N ILE A 162 -0.23 -17.62 -11.06
CA ILE A 162 -1.07 -16.44 -11.30
C ILE A 162 -2.05 -16.70 -12.45
N GLU A 163 -1.59 -17.23 -13.59
CA GLU A 163 -2.44 -17.57 -14.74
C GLU A 163 -3.59 -18.51 -14.34
N LYS A 164 -3.30 -19.54 -13.53
CA LYS A 164 -4.32 -20.48 -13.03
C LYS A 164 -5.32 -19.85 -12.05
N LYS A 165 -4.94 -18.76 -11.39
CA LYS A 165 -5.81 -18.03 -10.45
C LYS A 165 -6.68 -16.99 -11.15
N ILE A 166 -6.38 -16.63 -12.40
CA ILE A 166 -7.20 -15.74 -13.19
C ILE A 166 -8.40 -16.50 -13.72
N GLY A 167 -9.59 -15.92 -13.54
CA GLY A 167 -10.84 -16.46 -14.01
C GLY A 167 -11.85 -15.37 -14.37
N PRO A 168 -13.09 -15.74 -14.74
CA PRO A 168 -14.09 -14.79 -15.23
C PRO A 168 -14.50 -13.69 -14.23
N LYS A 169 -14.21 -13.88 -12.94
CA LYS A 169 -14.49 -12.92 -11.87
C LYS A 169 -13.29 -12.07 -11.48
N THR A 170 -12.10 -12.35 -12.01
CA THR A 170 -10.90 -11.61 -11.67
C THR A 170 -11.01 -10.17 -12.17
N LYS A 171 -10.79 -9.19 -11.28
CA LYS A 171 -10.82 -7.76 -11.61
C LYS A 171 -9.46 -7.10 -11.58
N ALA A 172 -8.56 -7.61 -10.77
CA ALA A 172 -7.20 -7.10 -10.69
C ALA A 172 -6.24 -8.16 -10.13
N VAL A 173 -4.97 -7.95 -10.42
CA VAL A 173 -3.85 -8.59 -9.73
C VAL A 173 -3.11 -7.50 -8.96
N ILE A 174 -2.87 -7.70 -7.66
CA ILE A 174 -2.05 -6.76 -6.88
C ILE A 174 -0.61 -7.27 -6.87
N ILE A 175 0.30 -6.41 -7.36
CA ILE A 175 1.74 -6.60 -7.24
C ILE A 175 2.34 -5.55 -6.30
N ASN A 176 3.39 -5.92 -5.57
CA ASN A 176 4.14 -4.99 -4.73
C ASN A 176 5.64 -5.26 -4.89
N SER A 177 6.32 -4.29 -5.49
CA SER A 177 7.76 -4.32 -5.72
C SER A 177 8.37 -2.95 -5.42
N PRO A 178 9.37 -2.81 -4.52
CA PRO A 178 9.90 -3.87 -3.65
C PRO A 178 8.84 -4.45 -2.70
N ASN A 179 8.89 -5.76 -2.48
CA ASN A 179 7.84 -6.51 -1.80
C ASN A 179 7.94 -6.40 -0.26
N ASN A 180 6.79 -6.21 0.39
CA ASN A 180 6.60 -6.55 1.79
C ASN A 180 5.76 -7.85 1.86
N PRO A 181 6.27 -8.95 2.44
CA PRO A 181 7.37 -9.02 3.43
C PRO A 181 8.76 -9.45 2.93
N THR A 182 8.93 -9.84 1.66
CA THR A 182 10.16 -10.57 1.24
C THR A 182 11.35 -9.68 0.91
N GLY A 183 11.11 -8.41 0.61
CA GLY A 183 12.10 -7.51 0.03
C GLY A 183 12.38 -7.75 -1.46
N ALA A 184 11.71 -8.71 -2.10
CA ALA A 184 11.94 -9.04 -3.51
C ALA A 184 11.64 -7.87 -4.46
N VAL A 185 12.45 -7.75 -5.51
CA VAL A 185 12.24 -6.80 -6.61
C VAL A 185 11.99 -7.61 -7.87
N TYR A 186 10.91 -7.30 -8.58
CA TYR A 186 10.54 -8.01 -9.81
C TYR A 186 11.31 -7.41 -10.98
N SER A 187 11.85 -8.29 -11.83
CA SER A 187 12.61 -7.83 -12.99
C SER A 187 11.68 -7.18 -14.04
N GLU A 188 12.26 -6.36 -14.92
CA GLU A 188 11.52 -5.78 -16.04
C GLU A 188 10.88 -6.88 -16.92
N GLU A 189 11.60 -7.98 -17.15
CA GLU A 189 11.11 -9.16 -17.88
C GLU A 189 9.86 -9.74 -17.23
N GLN A 190 9.88 -9.98 -15.92
CA GLN A 190 8.72 -10.51 -15.20
C GLN A 190 7.51 -9.58 -15.24
N ILE A 191 7.74 -8.26 -15.19
CA ILE A 191 6.66 -7.27 -15.30
C ILE A 191 6.06 -7.28 -16.72
N LYS A 192 6.89 -7.40 -17.76
CA LYS A 192 6.42 -7.52 -19.15
C LYS A 192 5.63 -8.82 -19.37
N GLU A 193 6.15 -9.94 -18.89
CA GLU A 193 5.46 -11.23 -19.00
C GLU A 193 4.13 -11.23 -18.24
N LEU A 194 4.07 -10.58 -17.07
CA LEU A 194 2.81 -10.39 -16.36
C LEU A 194 1.84 -9.52 -17.19
N ALA A 195 2.30 -8.43 -17.79
CA ALA A 195 1.45 -7.60 -18.65
C ALA A 195 0.91 -8.39 -19.86
N ASP A 196 1.78 -9.12 -20.55
CA ASP A 196 1.41 -9.98 -21.69
C ASP A 196 0.44 -11.11 -21.30
N LEU A 197 0.47 -11.55 -20.04
CA LEU A 197 -0.47 -12.53 -19.49
C LEU A 197 -1.83 -11.89 -19.21
N LEU A 198 -1.86 -10.65 -18.72
CA LEU A 198 -3.09 -9.92 -18.39
C LEU A 198 -3.84 -9.36 -19.60
N ASP A 199 -3.15 -9.16 -20.73
CA ASP A 199 -3.74 -8.66 -21.99
C ASP A 199 -4.48 -9.73 -22.81
N ARG A 200 -4.45 -11.00 -22.38
CA ARG A 200 -5.09 -12.14 -23.06
C ARG A 200 -6.57 -12.27 -22.70
#